data_AF-A0A1F6DDE8-F1
#
_entry.id   AF-A0A1F6DDE8-F1
#
_cell.length_a   1.000
_cell.length_b   1.000
_cell.length_c   1.000
_cell.angle_alpha   90.00
_cell.angle_beta   90.00
_cell.angle_gamma   90.00
#
_symmetry.space_group_name_H-M   'P 1'
#
loop_
_entity.id
_entity.type
_entity.pdbx_description
1 polymer ?
#
loop_
_entity_poly.entity_id
_entity_poly.type
_entity_poly.pdbx_seq_one_letter_code
_entity_poly.pdbx_strand_id
1 'polypeptide(L)'
;MKTSLKRGFTLIELLVVIAIIGVLSSVVLASLSTARIKGRTAAAQSNMKAVQTAASMCLNEAVAINTTVTTPGTTLVCAGSATAYPVLPAGWTYGTITQTTGSVFSIPATGDGKTVTCSEASCVTI
;
A
#
# COMPACT_ATOMS: atom_id res chain seq x y z
N MET A 1 10.40 -39.02 -50.96
CA MET A 1 9.54 -37.83 -50.76
C MET A 1 8.85 -38.00 -49.40
N LYS A 2 9.29 -37.28 -48.37
CA LYS A 2 8.77 -37.44 -46.99
C LYS A 2 7.46 -36.66 -46.86
N THR A 3 6.32 -37.35 -46.84
CA THR A 3 5.00 -36.75 -46.64
C THR A 3 4.77 -36.47 -45.17
N SER A 4 4.86 -35.20 -44.76
CA SER A 4 4.52 -34.78 -43.40
C SER A 4 3.01 -34.85 -43.19
N LEU A 5 2.56 -35.80 -42.36
CA LEU A 5 1.19 -35.86 -41.86
C LEU A 5 0.92 -34.63 -40.97
N LYS A 6 0.08 -33.71 -41.44
CA LYS A 6 -0.41 -32.59 -40.61
C LYS A 6 -1.38 -33.14 -39.57
N ARG A 7 -1.00 -33.13 -38.28
CA ARG A 7 -1.90 -33.44 -37.16
C ARG A 7 -2.79 -32.22 -36.88
N GLY A 8 -4.11 -32.39 -36.97
CA GLY A 8 -5.09 -31.40 -36.54
C GLY A 8 -5.47 -31.60 -35.08
N PHE A 9 -5.80 -30.52 -34.37
CA PHE A 9 -6.38 -30.56 -33.03
C PHE A 9 -7.84 -30.99 -33.11
N THR A 10 -8.29 -31.84 -32.18
CA THR A 10 -9.70 -32.19 -32.04
C THR A 10 -10.46 -31.12 -31.26
N LEU A 11 -11.76 -30.95 -31.56
CA LEU A 11 -12.62 -30.02 -30.83
C LEU A 11 -12.70 -30.36 -29.33
N ILE A 12 -12.65 -31.65 -28.99
CA ILE A 12 -12.69 -32.10 -27.59
C ILE A 12 -11.41 -31.74 -26.84
N GLU A 13 -10.24 -31.81 -27.48
CA GLU A 13 -8.98 -31.39 -26.87
C GLU A 13 -9.00 -29.89 -26.54
N LEU A 14 -9.52 -29.04 -27.42
CA LEU A 14 -9.66 -27.61 -27.14
C LEU A 14 -10.69 -27.32 -26.03
N LEU A 15 -11.80 -28.05 -26.00
CA LEU A 15 -12.86 -27.86 -25.01
C LEU A 15 -12.37 -28.21 -23.59
N VAL A 16 -11.63 -29.32 -23.44
CA VAL A 16 -11.06 -29.71 -22.13
C VAL A 16 -10.04 -28.69 -21.64
N VAL A 17 -9.22 -28.13 -22.52
CA VAL A 17 -8.20 -27.14 -22.13
C VAL A 17 -8.84 -25.86 -21.58
N ILE A 18 -9.84 -25.30 -22.26
CA ILE A 18 -10.53 -24.10 -21.78
C ILE A 18 -11.28 -24.36 -20.47
N ALA A 19 -11.83 -25.58 -20.29
CA ALA A 19 -12.48 -25.97 -19.04
C ALA A 19 -11.49 -25.99 -17.87
N ILE A 20 -10.29 -26.57 -18.06
CA ILE A 20 -9.24 -26.60 -17.03
C ILE A 20 -8.73 -25.18 -16.72
N ILE A 21 -8.46 -24.36 -17.75
CA ILE A 21 -8.03 -22.96 -17.56
C ILE A 21 -9.10 -22.16 -16.81
N GLY A 22 -10.39 -22.37 -17.13
CA GLY A 22 -11.51 -21.72 -16.45
C GLY A 22 -11.51 -22.03 -14.94
N VAL A 23 -11.41 -23.31 -14.56
CA VAL A 23 -11.37 -23.71 -13.15
C VAL A 23 -10.16 -23.11 -12.44
N LEU A 24 -8.95 -23.24 -13.00
CA LEU A 24 -7.73 -22.72 -12.40
C LEU A 24 -7.74 -21.19 -12.27
N SER A 25 -8.27 -20.47 -13.27
CA SER A 25 -8.32 -19.00 -13.28
C SER A 25 -9.23 -18.43 -12.18
N SER A 26 -10.34 -19.10 -11.86
CA SER A 26 -11.27 -18.61 -10.83
C SER A 26 -10.65 -18.60 -9.43
N VAL A 27 -9.88 -19.64 -9.08
CA VAL A 27 -9.15 -19.75 -7.80
C VAL A 27 -8.04 -18.70 -7.72
N VAL A 28 -7.31 -18.48 -8.81
CA VAL A 28 -6.24 -17.47 -8.88
C VAL A 28 -6.82 -16.05 -8.72
N LEU A 29 -7.95 -15.75 -9.35
CA LEU A 29 -8.55 -14.41 -9.27
C LEU A 29 -8.99 -14.06 -7.84
N ALA A 30 -9.61 -15.01 -7.13
CA ALA A 30 -10.03 -14.83 -5.74
C ALA A 30 -8.84 -14.54 -4.80
N SER A 31 -7.74 -15.27 -4.98
CA SER A 31 -6.51 -15.08 -4.16
C SER A 31 -5.77 -13.78 -4.48
N LEU A 32 -5.76 -13.35 -5.74
CA LEU A 32 -5.05 -12.15 -6.18
C LEU A 32 -5.63 -10.86 -5.61
N SER A 33 -6.96 -10.77 -5.46
CA SER A 33 -7.61 -9.59 -4.86
C SER A 33 -7.11 -9.35 -3.42
N THR A 34 -7.11 -10.39 -2.60
CA THR A 34 -6.62 -10.35 -1.22
C THR A 34 -5.13 -10.04 -1.16
N ALA A 35 -4.32 -10.62 -2.06
CA ALA A 35 -2.88 -10.37 -2.12
C ALA A 35 -2.58 -8.90 -2.45
N ARG A 36 -3.34 -8.29 -3.38
CA ARG A 36 -3.19 -6.86 -3.74
C ARG A 36 -3.52 -5.94 -2.56
N ILE A 37 -4.59 -6.23 -1.81
CA ILE A 37 -4.95 -5.46 -0.61
C ILE A 37 -3.80 -5.53 0.42
N LYS A 38 -3.34 -6.74 0.74
CA LYS A 38 -2.21 -6.94 1.68
C LYS A 38 -0.94 -6.20 1.21
N GLY A 39 -0.66 -6.22 -0.10
CA GLY A 39 0.46 -5.50 -0.68
C GLY A 39 0.35 -3.98 -0.51
N ARG A 40 -0.83 -3.40 -0.74
CA ARG A 40 -1.07 -1.97 -0.50
C ARG A 40 -0.97 -1.61 0.98
N THR A 41 -1.54 -2.42 1.88
CA THR A 41 -1.40 -2.21 3.33
C THR A 41 0.06 -2.23 3.77
N ALA A 42 0.86 -3.18 3.28
CA ALA A 42 2.28 -3.27 3.61
C ALA A 42 3.07 -2.06 3.07
N ALA A 43 2.77 -1.61 1.84
CA ALA A 43 3.39 -0.42 1.26
C ALA A 43 3.02 0.84 2.06
N ALA A 44 1.75 1.01 2.42
CA ALA A 44 1.29 2.10 3.28
C ALA A 44 2.01 2.07 4.64
N GLN A 45 2.11 0.90 5.28
CA GLN A 45 2.81 0.75 6.56
C GLN A 45 4.29 1.14 6.46
N SER A 46 4.99 0.74 5.39
CA SER A 46 6.39 1.13 5.16
C SER A 46 6.55 2.64 5.00
N ASN A 47 5.69 3.26 4.18
CA ASN A 47 5.66 4.71 3.98
C ASN A 47 5.40 5.46 5.30
N MET A 48 4.47 4.96 6.10
CA MET A 48 4.10 5.54 7.39
C MET A 48 5.21 5.42 8.43
N LYS A 49 6.00 4.34 8.42
CA LYS A 49 7.20 4.23 9.27
C LYS A 49 8.26 5.27 8.92
N ALA A 50 8.49 5.55 7.63
CA ALA A 50 9.41 6.61 7.23
C ALA A 50 8.95 7.99 7.72
N VAL A 51 7.64 8.26 7.66
CA VAL A 51 7.03 9.48 8.22
C VAL A 51 7.18 9.52 9.75
N GLN A 52 6.96 8.40 10.44
CA GLN A 52 7.11 8.31 11.89
C GLN A 52 8.52 8.71 12.33
N THR A 53 9.55 8.19 11.65
CA THR A 53 10.95 8.55 11.94
C THR A 53 11.22 10.03 11.65
N ALA A 54 10.69 10.57 10.55
CA ALA A 54 10.80 11.99 10.27
C ALA A 54 10.12 12.85 11.34
N ALA A 55 8.91 12.49 11.76
CA ALA A 55 8.14 13.20 12.78
C ALA A 55 8.85 13.18 14.13
N SER A 56 9.43 12.05 14.54
CA SER A 56 10.18 11.97 15.79
C SER A 56 11.46 12.81 15.74
N MET A 57 12.17 12.85 14.62
CA MET A 57 13.32 13.76 14.44
C MET A 57 12.92 15.23 14.57
N CYS A 58 11.84 15.65 13.90
CA CYS A 58 11.32 17.02 13.98
C CYS A 58 11.03 17.43 15.44
N LEU A 59 10.34 16.56 16.18
CA LEU A 59 9.95 16.83 17.56
C LEU A 59 11.14 16.83 18.52
N ASN A 60 12.17 16.01 18.25
CA ASN A 60 13.42 16.05 19.01
C ASN A 60 14.16 17.39 18.83
N GLU A 61 13.99 18.05 17.68
CA GLU A 61 14.52 19.39 17.41
C GLU A 61 13.55 20.52 17.81
N ALA A 62 12.48 20.20 18.54
CA ALA A 62 11.41 21.12 18.92
C ALA A 62 10.73 21.83 17.73
N VAL A 63 10.73 21.19 16.55
CA VAL A 63 10.04 21.65 15.35
C VAL A 63 8.68 20.98 15.24
N ALA A 64 7.62 21.80 15.08
CA ALA A 64 6.27 21.29 14.91
C ALA A 64 6.11 20.51 13.59
N ILE A 65 5.35 19.41 13.62
CA ILE A 65 5.00 18.65 12.42
C ILE A 65 3.82 19.32 11.71
N ASN A 66 3.78 19.19 10.40
CA ASN A 66 2.65 19.66 9.60
C ASN A 66 1.45 18.73 9.83
N THR A 67 0.42 19.25 10.48
CA THR A 67 -0.83 18.50 10.75
C THR A 67 -1.79 18.48 9.56
N THR A 68 -1.47 19.21 8.49
CA THR A 68 -2.27 19.29 7.28
C THR A 68 -1.46 18.84 6.07
N VAL A 69 -1.93 17.79 5.39
CA VAL A 69 -1.33 17.25 4.17
C VAL A 69 -2.14 17.76 2.99
N THR A 70 -1.73 18.89 2.42
CA THR A 70 -2.38 19.47 1.23
C THR A 70 -2.03 18.72 -0.05
N THR A 71 -0.81 18.19 -0.16
CA THR A 71 -0.36 17.45 -1.34
C THR A 71 0.67 16.38 -0.94
N PRO A 72 0.25 15.11 -0.84
CA PRO A 72 1.18 14.01 -0.64
C PRO A 72 2.28 14.02 -1.71
N GLY A 73 3.51 13.79 -1.29
CA GLY A 73 4.72 13.84 -2.10
C GLY A 73 5.47 15.17 -2.04
N THR A 74 4.84 16.26 -1.58
CA THR A 74 5.48 17.59 -1.52
C THR A 74 5.39 18.25 -0.14
N THR A 75 4.31 18.01 0.61
CA THR A 75 4.21 18.53 1.98
C THR A 75 5.26 17.87 2.87
N LEU A 76 6.22 18.65 3.33
CA LEU A 76 7.25 18.19 4.28
C LEU A 76 6.62 17.75 5.60
N VAL A 77 7.23 16.80 6.30
CA VAL A 77 6.75 16.36 7.63
C VAL A 77 6.86 17.49 8.65
N CYS A 78 7.93 18.28 8.58
CA CYS A 78 8.10 19.53 9.31
C CYS A 78 9.02 20.48 8.52
N ALA A 79 9.14 21.73 8.95
CA ALA A 79 10.08 22.68 8.36
C ALA A 79 11.52 22.15 8.46
N GLY A 80 12.25 22.11 7.34
CA GLY A 80 13.63 21.59 7.29
C GLY A 80 13.76 20.07 7.18
N SER A 81 12.66 19.31 7.25
CA SER A 81 12.69 17.87 7.01
C SER A 81 13.04 17.56 5.55
N ALA A 82 13.96 16.62 5.33
CA ALA A 82 14.21 16.05 3.99
C ALA A 82 13.08 15.12 3.51
N THR A 83 12.15 14.76 4.42
CA THR A 83 11.07 13.80 4.15
C THR A 83 9.75 14.55 4.00
N ALA A 84 9.11 14.37 2.85
CA ALA A 84 7.69 14.71 2.66
C ALA A 84 6.78 13.56 3.08
N TYR A 85 5.53 13.87 3.44
CA TYR A 85 4.48 12.86 3.52
C TYR A 85 4.39 12.15 2.16
N PRO A 86 4.75 10.86 2.05
CA PRO A 86 4.81 10.17 0.77
C PRO A 86 3.42 10.01 0.15
N VAL A 87 3.38 9.80 -1.16
CA VAL A 87 2.15 9.40 -1.84
C VAL A 87 1.78 7.98 -1.36
N LEU A 88 0.60 7.85 -0.75
CA LEU A 88 0.10 6.56 -0.30
C LEU A 88 -0.43 5.73 -1.49
N PRO A 89 -0.54 4.39 -1.33
CA PRO A 89 -1.13 3.54 -2.37
C PRO A 89 -2.54 3.98 -2.78
N ALA A 90 -2.98 3.62 -3.99
CA ALA A 90 -4.30 3.99 -4.48
C ALA A 90 -5.42 3.59 -3.50
N GLY A 91 -6.33 4.52 -3.19
CA GLY A 91 -7.42 4.33 -2.22
C GLY A 91 -7.02 4.57 -0.76
N TRP A 92 -5.77 4.95 -0.48
CA TRP A 92 -5.32 5.34 0.85
C TRP A 92 -5.25 6.86 0.99
N THR A 93 -5.61 7.35 2.17
CA THR A 93 -5.59 8.78 2.51
C THR A 93 -5.05 8.98 3.93
N TYR A 94 -4.39 10.12 4.15
CA TYR A 94 -4.06 10.55 5.50
C TYR A 94 -5.33 11.00 6.22
N GLY A 95 -5.49 10.59 7.47
CA GLY A 95 -6.55 11.09 8.34
C GLY A 95 -6.11 12.36 9.07
N THR A 96 -6.85 12.74 10.11
CA THR A 96 -6.52 13.89 10.95
C THR A 96 -5.21 13.65 11.70
N ILE A 97 -4.17 14.38 11.32
CA ILE A 97 -2.89 14.35 12.02
C ILE A 97 -3.00 15.24 13.25
N THR A 98 -2.59 14.72 14.40
CA THR A 98 -2.56 15.48 15.64
C THR A 98 -1.15 15.53 16.21
N GLN A 99 -0.80 16.70 16.75
CA GLN A 99 0.36 16.92 17.58
C GLN A 99 -0.14 17.55 18.88
N THR A 100 0.19 16.94 20.01
CA THR A 100 -0.05 17.53 21.34
C THR A 100 1.25 18.07 21.92
N THR A 101 1.17 18.81 23.02
CA THR A 101 2.35 19.39 23.69
C THR A 101 3.44 18.34 23.93
N GLY A 102 4.67 18.64 23.51
CA GLY A 102 5.82 17.74 23.61
C GLY A 102 6.04 16.91 22.34
N SER A 103 6.54 15.68 22.50
CA SER A 103 6.90 14.78 21.39
C SER A 103 5.78 13.83 20.96
N VAL A 104 4.55 14.06 21.45
CA VAL A 104 3.40 13.18 21.24
C VAL A 104 2.66 13.57 19.95
N PHE A 105 2.55 12.62 19.03
CA PHE A 105 1.84 12.78 17.76
C PHE A 105 1.04 11.53 17.38
N SER A 106 0.06 11.71 16.50
CA SER A 106 -0.69 10.64 15.85
C SER A 106 -0.89 10.97 14.38
N ILE A 107 -0.42 10.08 13.51
CA ILE A 107 -0.54 10.19 12.05
C ILE A 107 -1.30 8.95 11.56
N PRO A 108 -2.62 9.06 11.36
CA PRO A 108 -3.43 7.99 10.77
C PRO A 108 -3.38 8.01 9.24
N ALA A 109 -3.40 6.84 8.63
CA ALA A 109 -3.63 6.63 7.21
C ALA A 109 -4.63 5.48 7.01
N THR A 110 -5.69 5.72 6.24
CA THR A 110 -6.79 4.77 6.06
C THR A 110 -6.96 4.44 4.59
N GLY A 111 -7.16 3.16 4.29
CA GLY A 111 -7.44 2.64 2.95
C GLY A 111 -7.74 1.15 3.00
N ASP A 112 -8.46 0.62 2.01
CA ASP A 112 -8.81 -0.81 1.91
C ASP A 112 -9.48 -1.41 3.17
N GLY A 113 -10.25 -0.60 3.93
CA GLY A 113 -10.87 -1.03 5.19
C GLY A 113 -9.89 -1.22 6.35
N LYS A 114 -8.66 -0.72 6.21
CA LYS A 114 -7.59 -0.78 7.20
C LYS A 114 -7.13 0.62 7.59
N THR A 115 -6.69 0.80 8.83
CA THR A 115 -6.11 2.05 9.32
C THR A 115 -4.73 1.79 9.92
N VAL A 116 -3.72 2.43 9.37
CA VAL A 116 -2.36 2.45 9.93
C VAL A 116 -2.20 3.76 10.71
N THR A 117 -1.99 3.66 12.01
CA THR A 117 -1.74 4.82 12.86
C THR A 117 -0.33 4.76 13.41
N CYS A 118 0.47 5.79 13.11
CA CYS A 118 1.81 5.96 13.67
C CYS A 118 1.81 7.01 14.77
N SER A 119 2.37 6.63 15.92
CA SER A 119 2.67 7.52 17.03
C SER A 119 4.17 7.54 17.32
N GLU A 120 4.59 8.28 18.33
CA GLU A 120 5.98 8.35 18.81
C GLU A 120 6.59 6.96 19.12
N ALA A 121 5.78 6.01 19.59
CA ALA A 121 6.24 4.71 20.06
C ALA A 121 6.16 3.63 18.97
N SER A 122 5.12 3.63 18.13
CA SER A 122 4.90 2.56 17.17
C SER A 122 3.93 2.92 16.03
N CYS A 123 3.96 2.13 14.96
CA CYS A 123 2.97 2.14 13.89
C CYS A 123 2.12 0.87 13.94
N VAL A 124 0.84 1.01 14.28
CA VAL A 124 -0.11 -0.10 14.42
C VAL A 124 -1.11 -0.07 13.27
N THR A 125 -1.51 -1.25 12.78
CA THR A 125 -2.55 -1.40 11.76
C THR A 125 -3.78 -2.07 12.38
N ILE A 126 -4.95 -1.46 12.19
CA ILE A 126 -6.26 -1.95 12.64
C ILE A 126 -7.06 -2.33 11.38
#